data_AF-A0A0J9SB04-F1
#
_entry.id   AF-A0A0J9SB04-F1
#
_cell.length_a   1.000
_cell.length_b   1.000
_cell.length_c   1.000
_cell.angle_alpha   90.00
_cell.angle_beta   90.00
_cell.angle_gamma   90.00
#
_symmetry.space_group_name_H-M   'P 1'
#
loop_
_entity.id
_entity.type
_entity.pdbx_description
1 polymer ?
#
loop_
_entity_poly.entity_id
_entity_poly.type
_entity_poly.pdbx_seq_one_letter_code
_entity_poly.pdbx_strand_id
1 'polypeptide(L)'
;MKLSHAINKLLASLGGVLLVAYDIIRIHKSSTNYVDENIYVMNNPYVPFSTFLILSFTYLFLNGFANSKNVMAKGFTGFLSCFLITYAFVFFAHQLYLTSEFGKAESELIRDSTYLCIFLFFYFCSLCIEAHRNLSRTVSAKESIGGSIKIEV
;
A
#
# COMPACT_ATOMS: atom_id res chain seq x y z
N MET A 1 19.15 -3.22 -12.75
CA MET A 1 18.40 -3.98 -11.72
C MET A 1 18.30 -3.30 -10.34
N LYS A 2 19.31 -2.54 -9.84
CA LYS A 2 19.24 -1.93 -8.49
C LYS A 2 18.25 -0.74 -8.38
N LEU A 3 18.15 0.10 -9.41
CA LEU A 3 17.30 1.30 -9.38
C LEU A 3 15.80 0.97 -9.38
N SER A 4 15.34 0.10 -10.29
CA SER A 4 13.94 -0.36 -10.33
C SER A 4 13.49 -0.98 -9.00
N HIS A 5 14.38 -1.72 -8.31
CA HIS A 5 14.07 -2.23 -6.97
C HIS A 5 13.92 -1.12 -5.94
N ALA A 6 14.83 -0.14 -5.92
CA ALA A 6 14.77 0.98 -5.00
C ALA A 6 13.48 1.79 -5.20
N ILE A 7 13.09 2.04 -6.46
CA ILE A 7 11.85 2.74 -6.81
C ILE A 7 10.63 1.93 -6.35
N ASN A 8 10.57 0.63 -6.62
CA ASN A 8 9.47 -0.22 -6.17
C ASN A 8 9.33 -0.22 -4.65
N LYS A 9 10.46 -0.37 -3.95
CA LYS A 9 10.49 -0.37 -2.49
C LYS A 9 10.02 0.98 -1.93
N LEU A 10 10.45 2.07 -2.55
CA LEU A 10 10.03 3.42 -2.18
C LEU A 10 8.52 3.62 -2.40
N LEU A 11 7.99 3.21 -3.56
CA LEU A 11 6.57 3.31 -3.88
C LEU A 11 5.70 2.45 -2.96
N ALA A 12 6.12 1.21 -2.67
CA ALA A 12 5.45 0.33 -1.72
C ALA A 12 5.45 0.91 -0.29
N SER A 13 6.54 1.59 0.12
CA SER A 13 6.68 2.13 1.48
C SER A 13 5.94 3.47 1.66
N LEU A 14 6.00 4.37 0.67
CA LEU A 14 5.43 5.71 0.75
C LEU A 14 4.00 5.80 0.21
N GLY A 15 3.57 4.87 -0.65
CA GLY A 15 2.30 5.01 -1.35
C GLY A 15 1.08 5.13 -0.43
N GLY A 16 1.06 4.35 0.66
CA GLY A 16 0.00 4.46 1.67
C GLY A 16 0.03 5.80 2.42
N VAL A 17 1.22 6.30 2.74
CA VAL A 17 1.39 7.60 3.41
C VAL A 17 0.99 8.77 2.52
N LEU A 18 1.26 8.69 1.21
CA LEU A 18 0.82 9.68 0.23
C LEU A 18 -0.71 9.72 0.13
N LEU A 19 -1.39 8.56 0.17
CA LEU A 19 -2.85 8.50 0.19
C LEU A 19 -3.43 9.12 1.45
N VAL A 20 -2.82 8.83 2.62
CA VAL A 20 -3.21 9.47 3.88
C VAL A 20 -3.05 10.99 3.81
N ALA A 21 -1.92 11.48 3.29
CA ALA A 21 -1.67 12.91 3.14
C ALA A 21 -2.69 13.57 2.20
N TYR A 22 -3.00 12.92 1.08
CA TYR A 22 -4.02 13.38 0.13
C TYR A 22 -5.39 13.54 0.81
N ASP A 23 -5.82 12.55 1.59
CA ASP A 23 -7.12 12.59 2.26
C ASP A 23 -7.16 13.65 3.37
N ILE A 24 -6.07 13.83 4.13
CA ILE A 24 -5.96 14.92 5.14
C ILE A 24 -6.07 16.30 4.49
N ILE A 25 -5.38 16.53 3.36
CA ILE A 25 -5.44 17.81 2.64
C ILE A 25 -6.87 18.07 2.17
N ARG A 26 -7.58 17.04 1.71
CA ARG A 26 -8.96 17.16 1.25
C ARG A 26 -9.94 17.41 2.39
N ILE A 27 -9.76 16.76 3.54
CA ILE A 27 -10.51 17.05 4.78
C ILE A 27 -10.32 18.51 5.18
N HIS A 28 -9.08 19.01 5.16
CA HIS A 28 -8.81 20.41 5.48
C HIS A 28 -9.50 21.37 4.51
N LYS A 29 -9.44 21.09 3.20
CA LYS A 29 -10.08 21.91 2.17
C LYS A 29 -11.61 21.96 2.29
N SER A 30 -12.24 20.81 2.55
CA SER A 30 -13.70 20.72 2.81
C SER A 30 -14.10 21.51 4.06
N SER A 31 -13.32 21.42 5.14
CA SER A 31 -13.56 22.22 6.36
C SER A 31 -13.50 23.74 6.12
N THR A 32 -12.75 24.20 5.13
CA THR A 32 -12.67 25.63 4.76
C THR A 32 -13.72 26.06 3.73
N ASN A 33 -14.18 25.15 2.86
CA ASN A 33 -15.16 25.44 1.80
C ASN A 33 -16.29 24.41 1.84
N TYR A 34 -17.40 24.75 2.50
CA TYR A 34 -18.60 23.92 2.67
C TYR A 34 -19.33 23.52 1.36
N VAL A 35 -18.89 24.02 0.20
CA VAL A 35 -19.49 23.75 -1.11
C VAL A 35 -18.94 22.46 -1.74
N ASP A 36 -17.76 21.99 -1.33
CA ASP A 36 -17.25 20.68 -1.73
C ASP A 36 -17.98 19.61 -0.87
N GLU A 37 -19.06 19.03 -1.41
CA GLU A 37 -19.75 17.92 -0.76
C GLU A 37 -18.76 16.80 -0.37
N ASN A 38 -18.97 16.25 0.84
CA ASN A 38 -18.13 15.31 1.58
C ASN A 38 -17.91 13.93 0.91
N ILE A 39 -17.49 13.89 -0.34
CA ILE A 39 -17.08 12.66 -1.02
C ILE A 39 -15.60 12.43 -0.71
N TYR A 40 -15.32 11.90 0.49
CA TYR A 40 -13.95 11.50 0.83
C TYR A 40 -13.59 10.22 0.07
N VAL A 41 -12.42 10.24 -0.56
CA VAL A 41 -11.93 9.15 -1.42
C VAL A 41 -11.64 7.88 -0.64
N MET A 42 -11.23 8.03 0.63
CA MET A 42 -11.07 6.92 1.58
C MET A 42 -12.26 6.76 2.53
N ASN A 43 -13.39 7.47 2.33
CA ASN A 43 -14.65 7.10 3.02
C ASN A 43 -15.17 5.80 2.41
N ASN A 44 -14.57 4.71 2.86
CA ASN A 44 -15.01 3.39 2.49
C ASN A 44 -15.62 2.74 3.73
N PRO A 45 -16.89 2.28 3.69
CA PRO A 45 -17.53 1.63 4.84
C PRO A 45 -16.81 0.35 5.28
N TYR A 46 -15.98 -0.23 4.42
CA TYR A 46 -15.24 -1.46 4.66
C TYR A 46 -13.83 -1.23 5.25
N VAL A 47 -13.24 -0.04 5.11
CA VAL A 47 -11.89 0.26 5.61
C VAL A 47 -11.87 1.59 6.34
N PRO A 48 -11.82 1.60 7.69
CA PRO A 48 -11.68 2.82 8.45
C PRO A 48 -10.39 3.55 8.11
N PHE A 49 -10.47 4.87 7.89
CA PHE A 49 -9.31 5.72 7.59
C PHE A 49 -8.22 5.63 8.66
N SER A 50 -8.60 5.60 9.95
CA SER A 50 -7.68 5.46 11.07
C SER A 50 -6.86 4.16 11.02
N THR A 51 -7.50 3.05 10.65
CA THR A 51 -6.83 1.76 10.47
C THR A 51 -5.83 1.83 9.32
N PHE A 52 -6.23 2.39 8.18
CA PHE A 52 -5.33 2.54 7.02
C PHE A 52 -4.14 3.46 7.31
N LEU A 53 -4.36 4.55 8.05
CA LEU A 53 -3.32 5.48 8.48
C LEU A 53 -2.27 4.77 9.33
N ILE A 54 -2.69 4.10 10.40
CA ILE A 54 -1.78 3.40 11.31
C ILE A 54 -0.98 2.34 10.54
N LEU A 55 -1.66 1.58 9.67
CA LEU A 55 -1.04 0.53 8.88
C LEU A 55 0.02 1.09 7.92
N SER A 56 -0.28 2.19 7.24
CA SER A 56 0.62 2.85 6.28
C SER A 56 1.90 3.38 6.94
N PHE A 57 1.76 4.08 8.07
CA PHE A 57 2.93 4.58 8.82
C PHE A 57 3.75 3.45 9.45
N THR A 58 3.08 2.43 10.00
CA THR A 58 3.77 1.26 10.57
C THR A 58 4.57 0.52 9.50
N TYR A 59 4.00 0.35 8.31
CA TYR A 59 4.69 -0.26 7.18
C TYR A 59 5.87 0.57 6.69
N LEU A 60 5.72 1.88 6.55
CA LEU A 60 6.83 2.78 6.21
C LEU A 60 7.97 2.62 7.22
N PHE A 61 7.66 2.62 8.51
CA PHE A 61 8.67 2.51 9.56
C PHE A 61 9.41 1.17 9.49
N LEU A 62 8.66 0.07 9.34
CA LEU A 62 9.24 -1.26 9.26
C LEU A 62 10.04 -1.48 7.97
N ASN A 63 9.60 -0.93 6.84
CA ASN A 63 10.29 -1.13 5.56
C ASN A 63 11.49 -0.17 5.37
N GLY A 64 11.43 1.00 6.01
CA GLY A 64 12.47 2.04 5.97
C GLY A 64 13.55 1.90 7.04
N PHE A 65 13.18 1.60 8.29
CA PHE A 65 14.09 1.64 9.44
C PHE A 65 14.34 0.28 10.10
N ALA A 66 13.53 -0.75 9.84
CA ALA A 66 13.77 -2.03 10.51
C ALA A 66 15.05 -2.69 9.99
N ASN A 67 15.87 -3.14 10.94
CA ASN A 67 17.11 -3.84 10.66
C ASN A 67 16.82 -5.15 9.92
N SER A 68 17.40 -5.33 8.72
CA SER A 68 17.12 -6.45 7.81
C SER A 68 17.48 -7.83 8.35
N LYS A 69 18.13 -7.90 9.52
CA LYS A 69 18.46 -9.14 10.24
C LYS A 69 17.41 -9.55 11.28
N ASN A 70 16.47 -8.68 11.64
CA ASN A 70 15.44 -9.00 12.62
C ASN A 70 14.32 -9.84 11.97
N VAL A 71 14.24 -11.12 12.35
CA VAL A 71 13.25 -12.08 11.85
C VAL A 71 11.83 -11.66 12.22
N MET A 72 11.64 -11.13 13.42
CA MET A 72 10.33 -10.69 13.91
C MET A 72 9.84 -9.49 13.08
N ALA A 73 10.71 -8.51 12.84
CA ALA A 73 10.39 -7.37 11.99
C ALA A 73 10.02 -7.79 10.56
N LYS A 74 10.74 -8.76 9.96
CA LYS A 74 10.38 -9.31 8.64
C LYS A 74 9.00 -9.97 8.63
N GLY A 75 8.68 -10.75 9.65
CA GLY A 75 7.37 -11.38 9.81
C GLY A 75 6.26 -10.34 9.88
N PHE A 76 6.44 -9.31 10.71
CA PHE A 76 5.49 -8.19 10.81
C PHE A 76 5.36 -7.41 9.50
N THR A 77 6.45 -7.10 8.80
CA THR A 77 6.40 -6.43 7.48
C THR A 77 5.61 -7.27 6.47
N GLY A 78 5.80 -8.58 6.44
CA GLY A 78 5.05 -9.49 5.57
C GLY A 78 3.56 -9.53 5.91
N PHE A 79 3.22 -9.66 7.20
CA PHE A 79 1.85 -9.64 7.68
C PHE A 79 1.14 -8.32 7.33
N LEU A 80 1.77 -7.18 7.64
CA LEU A 80 1.23 -5.85 7.32
C LEU A 80 1.12 -5.60 5.82
N SER A 81 2.05 -6.13 5.02
CA SER A 81 1.96 -6.05 3.55
C SER A 81 0.64 -6.67 3.06
N CYS A 82 0.22 -7.80 3.64
CA CYS A 82 -1.02 -8.46 3.26
C CYS A 82 -2.24 -7.55 3.44
N PHE A 83 -2.37 -6.93 4.62
CA PHE A 83 -3.46 -5.98 4.89
C PHE A 83 -3.41 -4.76 3.97
N LEU A 84 -2.21 -4.20 3.73
CA LEU A 84 -2.06 -3.07 2.82
C LEU A 84 -2.44 -3.42 1.38
N ILE A 85 -2.09 -4.63 0.91
CA ILE A 85 -2.49 -5.12 -0.41
C ILE A 85 -4.02 -5.21 -0.50
N THR A 86 -4.66 -5.81 0.51
CA THR A 86 -6.12 -5.91 0.55
C THR A 86 -6.78 -4.54 0.57
N TYR A 87 -6.31 -3.62 1.39
CA TYR A 87 -6.87 -2.27 1.47
C TYR A 87 -6.64 -1.47 0.18
N ALA A 88 -5.44 -1.53 -0.41
CA ALA A 88 -5.16 -0.90 -1.69
C ALA A 88 -6.10 -1.43 -2.79
N PHE A 89 -6.36 -2.73 -2.82
CA PHE A 89 -7.30 -3.34 -3.75
C PHE A 89 -8.75 -2.88 -3.51
N VAL A 90 -9.19 -2.83 -2.25
CA VAL A 90 -10.54 -2.36 -1.90
C VAL A 90 -10.73 -0.90 -2.30
N PHE A 91 -9.75 -0.03 -2.03
CA PHE A 91 -9.79 1.36 -2.49
C PHE A 91 -9.78 1.47 -4.00
N PHE A 92 -8.97 0.66 -4.69
CA PHE A 92 -8.95 0.63 -6.16
C PHE A 92 -10.31 0.24 -6.74
N ALA A 93 -10.92 -0.82 -6.24
CA ALA A 93 -12.25 -1.27 -6.68
C ALA A 93 -13.32 -0.20 -6.43
N HIS A 94 -13.27 0.47 -5.27
CA HIS A 94 -14.18 1.56 -4.95
C HIS A 94 -14.00 2.76 -5.91
N GLN A 95 -12.76 3.14 -6.21
CA GLN A 95 -12.47 4.23 -7.14
C GLN A 95 -12.87 3.87 -8.58
N LEU A 96 -12.72 2.62 -9.01
CA LEU A 96 -13.22 2.14 -10.30
C LEU A 96 -14.75 2.24 -10.38
N TYR A 97 -15.45 1.84 -9.33
CA TYR A 97 -16.89 1.98 -9.23
C TYR A 97 -17.33 3.44 -9.35
N LEU A 98 -16.71 4.33 -8.57
CA LEU A 98 -16.98 5.77 -8.63
C LEU A 98 -16.70 6.37 -10.01
N THR A 99 -15.60 5.98 -10.65
CA THR A 99 -15.28 6.45 -12.01
C THR A 99 -16.35 6.03 -13.03
N SER A 100 -16.93 4.83 -12.87
CA SER A 100 -18.05 4.35 -13.69
C SER A 100 -19.35 5.11 -13.43
N GLU A 101 -19.61 5.52 -12.19
CA GLU A 101 -20.80 6.30 -11.82
C GLU A 101 -20.67 7.78 -12.27
N PHE A 102 -19.54 8.42 -11.98
CA PHE A 102 -19.30 9.83 -12.30
C PHE A 102 -19.16 10.10 -13.80
N GLY A 103 -18.80 9.09 -14.59
CA GLY A 103 -18.74 9.14 -16.07
C GLY A 103 -20.03 9.67 -16.73
N LYS A 104 -21.13 9.76 -15.98
CA LYS A 104 -22.43 10.23 -16.42
C LYS A 104 -22.73 11.72 -16.13
N ALA A 105 -21.95 12.43 -15.30
CA ALA A 105 -22.37 13.77 -14.83
C ALA A 105 -21.27 14.81 -14.52
N GLU A 106 -20.07 14.45 -14.02
CA GLU A 106 -19.14 15.46 -13.48
C GLU A 106 -17.68 15.30 -13.92
N SER A 107 -17.21 16.20 -14.78
CA SER A 107 -15.89 16.17 -15.41
C SER A 107 -14.71 16.20 -14.43
N GLU A 108 -14.79 16.95 -13.32
CA GLU A 108 -13.66 17.11 -12.40
C GLU A 108 -13.51 15.92 -11.45
N LEU A 109 -14.62 15.39 -10.94
CA LEU A 109 -14.63 14.19 -10.09
C LEU A 109 -14.16 12.93 -10.83
N ILE A 110 -14.49 12.80 -12.12
CA ILE A 110 -13.97 11.71 -12.98
C ILE A 110 -12.44 11.78 -13.06
N ARG A 111 -11.88 12.97 -13.26
CA ARG A 111 -10.44 13.16 -13.42
C ARG A 111 -9.68 12.74 -12.15
N ASP A 112 -10.13 13.19 -10.99
CA ASP A 112 -9.49 12.85 -9.71
C ASP A 112 -9.62 11.35 -9.41
N SER A 113 -10.81 10.76 -9.62
CA SER A 113 -11.04 9.32 -9.44
C SER A 113 -10.17 8.47 -10.38
N THR A 114 -9.95 8.94 -11.62
CA THR A 114 -9.08 8.28 -12.60
C THR A 114 -7.61 8.32 -12.17
N TYR A 115 -7.11 9.48 -11.73
CA TYR A 115 -5.73 9.58 -11.23
C TYR A 115 -5.49 8.71 -10.00
N LEU A 116 -6.47 8.66 -9.08
CA LEU A 116 -6.42 7.79 -7.92
C LEU A 116 -6.46 6.31 -8.30
N CYS A 117 -7.30 5.91 -9.26
CA CYS A 117 -7.29 4.54 -9.79
C CYS A 117 -5.91 4.13 -10.30
N ILE A 118 -5.29 4.98 -11.13
CA ILE A 118 -3.95 4.72 -11.68
C ILE A 118 -2.92 4.59 -10.55
N PHE A 119 -2.94 5.53 -9.60
CA PHE A 119 -2.04 5.49 -8.45
C PHE A 119 -2.22 4.22 -7.61
N LEU A 120 -3.45 3.89 -7.25
CA LEU A 120 -3.79 2.72 -6.43
C LEU A 120 -3.40 1.41 -7.13
N PHE A 121 -3.55 1.34 -8.45
CA PHE A 121 -3.08 0.20 -9.23
C PHE A 121 -1.56 0.03 -9.14
N PHE A 122 -0.79 1.09 -9.38
CA PHE A 122 0.67 1.03 -9.25
C PHE A 122 1.12 0.74 -7.81
N TYR A 123 0.43 1.30 -6.83
CA TYR A 123 0.68 1.03 -5.42
C TYR A 123 0.43 -0.43 -5.06
N PHE A 124 -0.72 -0.99 -5.47
CA PHE A 124 -1.06 -2.39 -5.31
C PHE A 124 -0.01 -3.30 -5.94
N CYS A 125 0.37 -3.06 -7.20
CA CYS A 125 1.41 -3.84 -7.88
C CYS A 125 2.74 -3.77 -7.12
N SER A 126 3.11 -2.58 -6.63
CA SER A 126 4.38 -2.39 -5.90
C SER A 126 4.41 -3.17 -4.59
N LEU A 127 3.30 -3.17 -3.84
CA LEU A 127 3.14 -3.97 -2.63
C LEU A 127 3.22 -5.46 -2.93
N CYS A 128 2.55 -5.95 -3.98
CA CYS A 128 2.60 -7.34 -4.40
C CYS A 128 4.02 -7.79 -4.78
N ILE A 129 4.74 -6.96 -5.53
CA ILE A 129 6.14 -7.22 -5.91
C ILE A 129 7.03 -7.28 -4.66
N GLU A 130 6.87 -6.33 -3.72
CA GLU A 130 7.68 -6.31 -2.50
C GLU A 130 7.36 -7.49 -1.58
N ALA A 131 6.08 -7.85 -1.43
CA ALA A 131 5.64 -9.02 -0.68
C ALA A 131 6.20 -10.32 -1.27
N HIS A 132 6.08 -10.50 -2.60
CA HIS A 132 6.64 -11.67 -3.29
C HIS A 132 8.16 -11.78 -3.11
N ARG A 133 8.89 -10.66 -3.20
CA ARG A 133 10.34 -10.66 -2.98
C ARG A 133 10.74 -11.01 -1.55
N ASN A 134 9.99 -10.51 -0.57
CA ASN A 134 10.23 -10.85 0.83
C ASN A 134 9.96 -12.33 1.11
N LEU A 135 8.94 -12.91 0.47
CA LEU A 135 8.67 -14.34 0.52
C LEU A 135 9.77 -15.16 -0.15
N SER A 136 10.14 -14.83 -1.39
CA SER A 136 11.18 -15.53 -2.16
C SER A 136 12.54 -15.54 -1.45
N ARG A 137 12.96 -14.40 -0.84
CA ARG A 137 14.18 -14.34 -0.02
C ARG A 137 14.11 -15.23 1.22
N THR A 138 12.93 -15.39 1.81
CA THR A 138 12.73 -16.24 2.99
C THR A 138 12.83 -17.73 2.63
N VAL A 139 12.29 -18.12 1.47
CA VAL A 139 12.41 -19.50 0.95
C VAL A 139 13.86 -19.85 0.64
N SER A 140 14.57 -18.97 -0.09
CA SER A 140 15.99 -19.17 -0.42
C SER A 140 16.89 -19.23 0.82
N ALA A 141 16.62 -18.42 1.85
CA ALA A 141 17.36 -18.49 3.11
C ALA A 141 17.13 -19.81 3.85
N LYS A 142 15.89 -20.34 3.85
CA LYS A 142 15.58 -21.66 4.44
C LYS A 142 16.29 -22.80 3.72
N GLU A 143 16.36 -22.76 2.39
CA GLU A 143 17.10 -23.76 1.61
C GLU A 143 18.61 -23.73 1.90
N SER A 144 19.19 -22.55 2.12
CA SER A 144 20.62 -22.42 2.46
C SER A 144 21.01 -22.93 3.85
N ILE A 145 20.04 -23.04 4.77
CA ILE A 145 20.26 -23.56 6.13
C ILE A 145 20.24 -25.10 6.13
N GLY A 146 19.67 -25.73 5.09
CA GLY A 146 19.68 -27.18 4.87
C GLY A 146 20.96 -27.70 4.21
N GLY A 147 22.14 -27.22 4.65
CA GLY A 147 23.42 -27.81 4.25
C GLY A 147 23.46 -29.30 4.59
N SER A 148 24.11 -30.11 3.75
CA SER A 148 24.17 -31.56 3.93
C SER A 148 24.70 -31.91 5.32
N ILE A 149 23.90 -32.64 6.10
CA ILE A 149 24.36 -33.26 7.33
C ILE A 149 25.34 -34.36 6.90
N LYS A 150 26.65 -34.09 7.00
CA LYS A 150 27.66 -35.16 6.98
C LYS A 150 27.46 -36.01 8.22
N ILE A 151 26.78 -37.13 8.06
CA ILE A 151 26.87 -38.22 9.03
C ILE A 151 28.22 -38.89 8.75
N GLU A 152 29.20 -38.64 9.62
CA GLU A 152 30.41 -39.45 9.66
C GLU A 152 30.01 -40.83 10.22
N VAL A 153 30.20 -41.87 9.41
CA VAL A 153 30.13 -43.29 9.80
C VAL A 153 31.55 -43.83 9.83
#